data_AF-A0A9E5WHB2-F1
#
_entry.id   AF-A0A9E5WHB2-F1
#
_cell.length_a   1.000
_cell.length_b   1.000
_cell.length_c   1.000
_cell.angle_alpha   90.00
_cell.angle_beta   90.00
_cell.angle_gamma   90.00
#
_symmetry.space_group_name_H-M   'P 1'
#
loop_
_entity.id
_entity.type
_entity.pdbx_description
1 polymer ?
#
loop_
_entity_poly.entity_id
_entity_poly.type
_entity_poly.pdbx_seq_one_letter_code
_entity_poly.pdbx_strand_id
1 'polypeptide(L)'
;MEWRDQGSLLTVQRFGESSAIIDVFTEKHGRHAGIVRGGASRKLRPILQPGSLLDVTWHARLEEHLGTFRPEPLSGRAALVLADRTALAALNAICGLLKFSLPEREVHPRLFAATEALLDGLSDSHTLARDYLQWELILLSALGFGLDIGTCAVTGLDEDLAFVSPKTGRAVSRDAAGDWAEKLLPYPDLTSSVGIRNGLKTT
;
A
#
# COMPACT_ATOMS: atom_id res chain seq x y z
N MET A 1 -6.76 27.31 -2.37
CA MET A 1 -6.39 26.14 -3.20
C MET A 1 -7.54 25.15 -3.19
N GLU A 2 -7.90 24.63 -4.36
CA GLU A 2 -8.93 23.61 -4.53
C GLU A 2 -8.49 22.63 -5.61
N TRP A 3 -8.69 21.34 -5.36
CA TRP A 3 -8.46 20.29 -6.33
C TRP A 3 -9.46 19.15 -6.13
N ARG A 4 -9.61 18.33 -7.17
CA ARG A 4 -10.43 17.12 -7.17
C ARG A 4 -9.60 15.94 -7.64
N ASP A 5 -9.74 14.80 -6.98
CA ASP A 5 -9.01 13.59 -7.30
C ASP A 5 -9.78 12.35 -6.84
N GLN A 6 -9.34 11.17 -7.29
CA GLN A 6 -9.84 9.89 -6.80
C GLN A 6 -8.80 9.23 -5.91
N GLY A 7 -9.27 8.52 -4.89
CA GLY A 7 -8.36 7.80 -4.01
C GLY A 7 -9.03 6.89 -2.98
N SER A 8 -8.24 5.94 -2.49
CA SER A 8 -8.67 5.04 -1.44
C SER A 8 -8.49 5.66 -0.06
N LEU A 9 -9.55 5.58 0.74
CA LEU A 9 -9.54 6.02 2.13
C LEU A 9 -8.65 5.08 2.95
N LEU A 10 -7.63 5.62 3.62
CA LEU A 10 -6.70 4.86 4.45
C LEU A 10 -7.16 4.80 5.91
N THR A 11 -7.47 5.97 6.48
CA THR A 11 -7.86 6.06 7.90
C THR A 11 -8.94 7.10 8.13
N VAL A 12 -9.70 6.91 9.21
CA VAL A 12 -10.73 7.83 9.69
C VAL A 12 -10.56 8.01 11.18
N GLN A 13 -10.36 9.24 11.63
CA GLN A 13 -10.23 9.59 13.03
C GLN A 13 -11.27 10.64 13.41
N ARG A 14 -12.04 10.41 14.48
CA ARG A 14 -13.02 11.40 14.95
C ARG A 14 -12.29 12.68 15.35
N PHE A 15 -12.82 13.82 14.94
CA PHE A 15 -12.24 15.12 15.22
C PHE A 15 -13.32 16.11 15.69
N GLY A 16 -13.21 16.52 16.95
CA GLY A 16 -14.24 17.32 17.61
C GLY A 16 -15.58 16.59 17.72
N GLU A 17 -16.66 17.36 17.77
CA GLU A 17 -18.00 16.81 18.04
C GLU A 17 -18.58 16.06 16.84
N SER A 18 -18.48 16.63 15.64
CA SER A 18 -19.19 16.16 14.44
C SER A 18 -18.29 15.80 13.25
N SER A 19 -17.00 16.18 13.27
CA SER A 19 -16.11 16.00 12.13
C SER A 19 -15.25 14.74 12.26
N ALA A 20 -14.60 14.38 11.16
CA ALA A 20 -13.53 13.38 11.15
C ALA A 20 -12.35 13.92 10.34
N ILE A 21 -11.12 13.59 10.74
CA ILE A 21 -9.94 13.69 9.90
C ILE A 21 -9.83 12.38 9.14
N ILE A 22 -9.61 12.46 7.83
CA ILE A 22 -9.35 11.31 6.98
C ILE A 22 -7.99 11.46 6.29
N ASP A 23 -7.35 10.33 6.02
CA ASP A 23 -6.22 10.22 5.10
C ASP A 23 -6.67 9.46 3.86
N VAL A 24 -6.43 10.03 2.69
CA VAL A 24 -6.76 9.42 1.39
C VAL A 24 -5.48 9.26 0.60
N PHE A 25 -5.23 8.08 0.04
CA PHE A 25 -4.18 7.90 -0.95
C PHE A 25 -4.77 8.18 -2.33
N THR A 26 -4.36 9.30 -2.93
CA THR A 26 -4.93 9.81 -4.18
C THR A 26 -3.98 9.60 -5.36
N GLU A 27 -4.54 9.51 -6.57
CA GLU A 27 -3.78 9.24 -7.79
C GLU A 27 -2.74 10.33 -8.09
N LYS A 28 -3.13 11.60 -7.95
CA LYS A 28 -2.36 12.75 -8.46
C LYS A 28 -1.85 13.67 -7.37
N HIS A 29 -2.32 13.52 -6.14
CA HIS A 29 -1.91 14.35 -4.99
C HIS A 29 -1.28 13.55 -3.84
N GLY A 30 -1.01 12.26 -4.06
CA GLY A 30 -0.36 11.40 -3.07
C GLY A 30 -1.23 11.09 -1.86
N ARG A 31 -0.61 10.70 -0.75
CA ARG A 31 -1.31 10.60 0.54
C ARG A 31 -1.65 12.00 1.03
N HIS A 32 -2.93 12.28 1.28
CA HIS A 32 -3.38 13.61 1.67
C HIS A 32 -4.38 13.55 2.82
N ALA A 33 -4.16 14.39 3.85
CA ALA A 33 -5.05 14.49 5.00
C ALA A 33 -6.05 15.65 4.88
N GLY A 34 -7.22 15.50 5.48
CA GLY A 34 -8.22 16.57 5.50
C GLY A 34 -9.40 16.29 6.40
N ILE A 35 -10.11 17.36 6.75
CA ILE A 35 -11.28 17.32 7.63
C ILE A 35 -12.54 17.10 6.79
N VAL A 36 -13.33 16.09 7.13
CA VAL A 36 -14.70 15.92 6.65
C VAL A 36 -15.65 16.44 7.71
N ARG A 37 -16.34 17.55 7.42
CA ARG A 37 -17.39 18.08 8.30
C ARG A 37 -18.57 17.10 8.33
N GLY A 38 -19.05 16.79 9.53
CA GLY A 38 -20.08 15.76 9.69
C GLY A 38 -19.56 14.33 9.49
N GLY A 39 -18.24 14.13 9.35
CA GLY A 39 -17.63 12.82 9.13
C GLY A 39 -17.90 11.81 10.26
N ALA A 40 -18.19 12.28 11.48
CA ALA A 40 -18.60 11.42 12.59
C ALA A 40 -20.10 11.05 12.57
N SER A 41 -20.88 11.57 11.61
CA SER A 41 -22.32 11.34 11.52
C SER A 41 -22.66 9.92 11.09
N ARG A 42 -23.84 9.44 11.51
CA ARG A 42 -24.42 8.17 11.05
C ARG A 42 -24.60 8.10 9.53
N LYS A 43 -24.77 9.25 8.86
CA LYS A 43 -24.94 9.34 7.41
C LYS A 43 -23.62 9.08 6.66
N LEU A 44 -22.51 9.64 7.13
CA LEU A 44 -21.21 9.50 6.45
C LEU A 44 -20.42 8.27 6.89
N ARG A 45 -20.70 7.71 8.07
CA ARG A 45 -19.97 6.55 8.59
C ARG A 45 -19.90 5.35 7.61
N PRO A 46 -20.97 4.95 6.88
CA PRO A 46 -20.89 3.86 5.91
C PRO A 46 -20.05 4.18 4.67
N ILE A 47 -19.92 5.46 4.32
CA ILE A 47 -19.10 5.94 3.19
C ILE A 47 -17.62 5.98 3.61
N LEU A 48 -17.35 6.49 4.81
CA LEU A 48 -16.02 6.63 5.37
C LEU A 48 -15.53 5.31 6.01
N GLN A 49 -15.32 4.30 5.18
CA GLN A 49 -14.69 3.04 5.56
C GLN A 49 -13.30 2.94 4.92
N PRO A 50 -12.25 2.55 5.68
CA PRO A 50 -10.96 2.22 5.10
C PRO A 50 -11.10 1.25 3.92
N GLY A 51 -10.36 1.51 2.83
CA GLY A 51 -10.45 0.77 1.58
C GLY A 51 -11.51 1.23 0.60
N SER A 52 -12.46 2.09 1.00
CA SER A 52 -13.43 2.65 0.06
C SER A 52 -12.74 3.58 -0.94
N LEU A 53 -13.07 3.43 -2.22
CA LEU A 53 -12.68 4.35 -3.27
C LEU A 53 -13.63 5.55 -3.25
N LEU A 54 -13.04 6.74 -3.16
CA LEU A 54 -13.76 8.01 -3.07
C LEU A 54 -13.33 8.92 -4.22
N ASP A 55 -14.29 9.67 -4.74
CA ASP A 55 -14.02 10.93 -5.43
C ASP A 55 -13.99 12.03 -4.36
N VAL A 56 -12.90 12.78 -4.28
CA VAL A 56 -12.70 13.76 -3.22
C VAL A 56 -12.43 15.13 -3.82
N THR A 57 -13.17 16.13 -3.35
CA THR A 57 -12.78 17.54 -3.52
C THR A 57 -12.12 18.01 -2.24
N TRP A 58 -10.90 18.53 -2.35
CA TRP A 58 -10.16 19.09 -1.22
C TRP A 58 -9.98 20.60 -1.39
N HIS A 59 -10.13 21.33 -0.29
CA HIS A 59 -10.01 22.77 -0.27
C HIS A 59 -9.24 23.24 0.98
N ALA A 60 -8.32 24.20 0.79
CA ALA A 60 -7.66 24.90 1.88
C ALA A 60 -7.26 26.33 1.48
N ARG A 61 -6.99 27.18 2.48
CA ARG A 61 -6.47 28.53 2.25
C ARG A 61 -5.07 28.48 1.61
N LEU A 62 -4.19 27.66 2.17
CA LEU A 62 -2.83 27.41 1.70
C LEU A 62 -2.65 25.91 1.48
N GLU A 63 -1.76 25.53 0.57
CA GLU A 63 -1.54 24.13 0.19
C GLU A 63 -0.96 23.32 1.36
N GLU A 64 -0.18 23.97 2.23
CA GLU A 64 0.43 23.35 3.39
C GLU A 64 -0.57 23.05 4.53
N HIS A 65 -1.70 23.75 4.58
CA HIS A 65 -2.67 23.62 5.66
C HIS A 65 -3.44 22.28 5.61
N LEU A 66 -3.95 21.87 6.78
CA LEU A 66 -4.97 20.82 6.84
C LEU A 66 -6.27 21.35 6.21
N GLY A 67 -6.61 20.85 5.03
CA GLY A 67 -7.79 21.26 4.29
C GLY A 67 -9.06 20.54 4.70
N THR A 68 -10.15 20.82 3.97
CA THR A 68 -11.43 20.15 4.13
C THR A 68 -11.72 19.28 2.92
N PHE A 69 -12.15 18.05 3.15
CA PHE A 69 -12.61 17.13 2.12
C PHE A 69 -14.13 17.16 1.97
N ARG A 70 -14.60 17.02 0.73
CA ARG A 70 -15.96 16.62 0.36
C ARG A 70 -15.86 15.28 -0.37
N PRO A 71 -16.09 14.15 0.33
CA PRO A 71 -16.00 12.82 -0.26
C PRO A 71 -17.32 12.39 -0.88
N GLU A 72 -17.24 11.82 -2.08
CA GLU A 72 -18.33 11.14 -2.79
C GLU A 72 -17.95 9.67 -2.98
N PRO A 73 -18.80 8.71 -2.57
CA PRO A 73 -18.48 7.29 -2.71
C PRO A 73 -18.48 6.87 -4.19
N LEU A 74 -17.42 6.19 -4.62
CA LEU A 74 -17.37 5.52 -5.92
C LEU A 74 -17.57 4.02 -5.77
N SER A 75 -16.82 3.40 -4.85
CA SER A 75 -16.93 1.97 -4.56
C SER A 75 -16.63 1.67 -3.10
N GLY A 76 -17.43 0.78 -2.51
CA GLY A 76 -17.25 0.30 -1.14
C GLY A 76 -16.71 -1.12 -1.14
N ARG A 77 -15.56 -1.35 -0.51
CA ARG A 77 -14.91 -2.68 -0.46
C ARG A 77 -15.15 -3.42 0.85
N ALA A 78 -15.52 -2.70 1.91
CA ALA A 78 -15.71 -3.26 3.26
C ALA A 78 -16.72 -4.43 3.29
N ALA A 79 -17.83 -4.34 2.56
CA ALA A 79 -18.85 -5.39 2.54
C ALA A 79 -18.36 -6.70 1.90
N LEU A 80 -17.45 -6.62 0.93
CA LEU A 80 -16.91 -7.78 0.21
C LEU A 80 -15.93 -8.58 1.07
N VAL A 81 -15.17 -7.89 1.91
CA VAL A 81 -14.09 -8.50 2.70
C VAL A 81 -14.49 -8.82 4.14
N LEU A 82 -15.61 -8.30 4.65
CA LEU A 82 -15.98 -8.43 6.06
C LEU A 82 -16.15 -9.89 6.52
N ALA A 83 -16.61 -10.76 5.62
CA ALA A 83 -16.83 -12.18 5.91
C ALA A 83 -15.54 -13.03 5.79
N ASP A 84 -14.50 -12.51 5.14
CA ASP A 84 -13.23 -13.21 4.92
C ASP A 84 -12.15 -12.60 5.82
N ARG A 85 -11.65 -13.41 6.76
CA ARG A 85 -10.63 -12.97 7.73
C ARG A 85 -9.32 -12.58 7.07
N THR A 86 -8.92 -13.27 6.01
CA THR A 86 -7.66 -13.04 5.30
C THR A 86 -7.77 -11.78 4.45
N ALA A 87 -8.87 -11.62 3.70
CA ALA A 87 -9.11 -10.41 2.92
C ALA A 87 -9.22 -9.17 3.81
N LEU A 88 -9.91 -9.27 4.95
CA LEU A 88 -10.00 -8.18 5.93
C LEU A 88 -8.64 -7.84 6.55
N ALA A 89 -7.82 -8.85 6.86
CA ALA A 89 -6.46 -8.63 7.36
C ALA A 89 -5.59 -7.93 6.32
N ALA A 90 -5.64 -8.37 5.05
CA ALA A 90 -4.93 -7.75 3.94
C ALA A 90 -5.36 -6.30 3.74
N LEU A 91 -6.67 -6.01 3.74
CA LEU A 91 -7.18 -4.64 3.64
C LEU A 91 -6.60 -3.73 4.74
N ASN A 92 -6.66 -4.19 5.99
CA ASN A 92 -6.15 -3.42 7.13
C ASN A 92 -4.62 -3.23 7.03
N ALA A 93 -3.89 -4.25 6.60
CA ALA A 93 -2.45 -4.18 6.40
C ALA A 93 -2.08 -3.16 5.31
N ILE A 94 -2.75 -3.21 4.15
CA ILE A 94 -2.54 -2.26 3.04
C ILE A 94 -2.76 -0.82 3.52
N CYS A 95 -3.93 -0.53 4.11
CA CYS A 95 -4.25 0.82 4.59
C CYS A 95 -3.28 1.30 5.68
N GLY A 96 -2.92 0.42 6.62
CA GLY A 96 -1.98 0.71 7.70
C GLY A 96 -0.57 1.00 7.18
N LEU A 97 -0.06 0.17 6.28
CA LEU A 97 1.26 0.33 5.68
C LEU A 97 1.35 1.63 4.88
N LEU A 98 0.39 1.92 4.01
CA LEU A 98 0.37 3.16 3.23
C LEU A 98 0.33 4.40 4.13
N LYS A 99 -0.48 4.38 5.20
CA LYS A 99 -0.54 5.49 6.15
C LYS A 99 0.78 5.67 6.91
N PHE A 100 1.42 4.56 7.30
CA PHE A 100 2.64 4.57 8.08
C PHE A 100 3.86 5.00 7.26
N SER A 101 4.01 4.49 6.04
CA SER A 101 5.24 4.61 5.27
C SER A 101 5.25 5.76 4.27
N LEU A 102 4.10 6.15 3.71
CA LEU A 102 4.09 7.18 2.67
C LEU A 102 4.20 8.59 3.25
N PRO A 103 5.12 9.42 2.72
CA PRO A 103 5.12 10.85 3.02
C PRO A 103 3.83 11.50 2.50
N GLU A 104 3.41 12.58 3.16
CA GLU A 104 2.22 13.31 2.74
C GLU A 104 2.54 14.12 1.47
N ARG A 105 1.60 14.15 0.52
CA ARG A 105 1.67 14.90 -0.75
C ARG A 105 2.70 14.40 -1.77
N GLU A 106 3.36 13.28 -1.53
CA GLU A 106 4.21 12.65 -2.55
C GLU A 106 3.40 11.73 -3.46
N VAL A 107 3.53 11.96 -4.76
CA VAL A 107 2.75 11.26 -5.79
C VAL A 107 3.47 9.97 -6.17
N HIS A 108 2.78 8.83 -6.03
CA HIS A 108 3.31 7.51 -6.39
C HIS A 108 2.38 6.79 -7.39
N PRO A 109 2.39 7.13 -8.70
CA PRO A 109 1.38 6.64 -9.65
C PRO A 109 1.39 5.12 -9.81
N ARG A 110 2.58 4.51 -9.86
CA ARG A 110 2.73 3.05 -9.99
C ARG A 110 2.20 2.32 -8.74
N LEU A 111 2.52 2.84 -7.55
CA LEU A 111 2.02 2.27 -6.30
C LEU A 111 0.51 2.46 -6.17
N PHE A 112 -0.01 3.62 -6.58
CA PHE A 112 -1.45 3.87 -6.60
C PHE A 112 -2.19 2.85 -7.47
N ALA A 113 -1.78 2.69 -8.73
CA ALA A 113 -2.39 1.71 -9.63
C ALA A 113 -2.32 0.28 -9.09
N ALA A 114 -1.16 -0.13 -8.52
CA ALA A 114 -1.00 -1.44 -7.90
C ALA A 114 -1.88 -1.62 -6.65
N THR A 115 -2.05 -0.56 -5.86
CA THR A 115 -2.89 -0.56 -4.66
C THR A 115 -4.36 -0.74 -5.04
N GLU A 116 -4.87 0.04 -6.00
CA GLU A 116 -6.26 -0.09 -6.43
C GLU A 116 -6.54 -1.48 -7.02
N ALA A 117 -5.65 -2.01 -7.86
CA ALA A 117 -5.78 -3.36 -8.40
C ALA A 117 -5.82 -4.44 -7.30
N LEU A 118 -4.96 -4.35 -6.29
CA LEU A 118 -4.97 -5.28 -5.16
C LEU A 118 -6.24 -5.15 -4.31
N LEU A 119 -6.67 -3.91 -4.02
CA LEU A 119 -7.88 -3.64 -3.24
C LEU A 119 -9.13 -4.18 -3.93
N ASP A 120 -9.22 -4.06 -5.26
CA ASP A 120 -10.31 -4.63 -6.06
C ASP A 120 -10.26 -6.17 -6.13
N GLY A 121 -9.06 -6.74 -6.07
CA GLY A 121 -8.80 -8.19 -6.08
C GLY A 121 -8.92 -8.89 -4.72
N LEU A 122 -9.20 -8.18 -3.62
CA LEU A 122 -9.16 -8.76 -2.26
C LEU A 122 -10.06 -9.98 -2.03
N SER A 123 -11.12 -10.14 -2.84
CA SER A 123 -12.05 -11.27 -2.72
C SER A 123 -11.53 -12.55 -3.40
N ASP A 124 -10.46 -12.47 -4.20
CA ASP A 124 -9.84 -13.64 -4.82
C ASP A 124 -8.80 -14.27 -3.88
N SER A 125 -9.27 -15.21 -3.06
CA SER A 125 -8.41 -15.94 -2.12
C SER A 125 -7.29 -16.75 -2.79
N HIS A 126 -7.40 -17.09 -4.08
CA HIS A 126 -6.39 -17.89 -4.77
C HIS A 126 -5.15 -17.09 -5.15
N THR A 127 -5.30 -15.80 -5.43
CA THR A 127 -4.19 -14.92 -5.85
C THR A 127 -3.74 -13.96 -4.77
N LEU A 128 -4.58 -13.67 -3.77
CA LEU A 128 -4.35 -12.64 -2.74
C LEU A 128 -2.93 -12.66 -2.15
N ALA A 129 -2.42 -13.82 -1.73
CA ALA A 129 -1.10 -13.89 -1.12
C ALA A 129 0.04 -13.48 -2.07
N ARG A 130 -0.07 -13.87 -3.35
CA ARG A 130 0.88 -13.49 -4.39
C ARG A 130 0.78 -12.00 -4.71
N ASP A 131 -0.44 -11.51 -4.91
CA ASP A 131 -0.68 -10.13 -5.32
C ASP A 131 -0.29 -9.15 -4.21
N TYR A 132 -0.56 -9.52 -2.95
CA TYR A 132 -0.13 -8.79 -1.77
C TYR A 132 1.41 -8.72 -1.68
N LEU A 133 2.12 -9.85 -1.85
CA LEU A 133 3.59 -9.87 -1.86
C LEU A 133 4.15 -9.00 -2.99
N GLN A 134 3.59 -9.10 -4.20
CA GLN A 134 4.00 -8.28 -5.33
C GLN A 134 3.79 -6.79 -5.07
N TRP A 135 2.68 -6.43 -4.44
CA TRP A 135 2.40 -5.07 -4.02
C TRP A 135 3.37 -4.57 -2.94
N GLU A 136 3.74 -5.39 -1.96
CA GLU A 136 4.74 -5.02 -0.93
C GLU A 136 6.10 -4.69 -1.56
N LEU A 137 6.51 -5.45 -2.57
CA LEU A 137 7.73 -5.15 -3.32
C LEU A 137 7.63 -3.79 -4.03
N ILE A 138 6.47 -3.47 -4.63
CA ILE A 138 6.24 -2.17 -5.28
C ILE A 138 6.26 -1.04 -4.25
N LEU A 139 5.69 -1.25 -3.06
CA LEU A 139 5.74 -0.30 -1.96
C LEU A 139 7.19 -0.04 -1.52
N LEU A 140 7.98 -1.10 -1.32
CA LEU A 140 9.39 -0.97 -0.94
C LEU A 140 10.18 -0.22 -2.02
N SER A 141 9.96 -0.53 -3.29
CA SER A 141 10.57 0.21 -4.41
C SER A 141 10.16 1.69 -4.42
N ALA A 142 8.89 2.01 -4.17
CA ALA A 142 8.39 3.39 -4.09
C ALA A 142 9.01 4.18 -2.92
N LEU A 143 9.38 3.51 -1.84
CA LEU A 143 10.09 4.07 -0.68
C LEU A 143 11.62 4.16 -0.90
N GLY A 144 12.11 3.77 -2.07
CA GLY A 144 13.55 3.79 -2.42
C GLY A 144 14.33 2.54 -2.01
N PHE A 145 13.68 1.49 -1.53
CA PHE A 145 14.33 0.19 -1.30
C PHE A 145 14.44 -0.57 -2.62
N GLY A 146 15.64 -0.56 -3.21
CA GLY A 146 15.96 -1.32 -4.42
C GLY A 146 16.18 -2.80 -4.11
N LEU A 147 15.09 -3.58 -4.06
CA LEU A 147 15.18 -5.03 -3.91
C LEU A 147 15.60 -5.70 -5.23
N ASP A 148 16.73 -6.39 -5.21
CA ASP A 148 17.19 -7.24 -6.30
C ASP A 148 17.21 -8.70 -5.82
N ILE A 149 16.01 -9.30 -5.85
CA ILE A 149 15.80 -10.67 -5.39
C ILE A 149 15.88 -11.69 -6.53
N GLY A 150 16.24 -11.27 -7.75
CA GLY A 150 16.30 -12.17 -8.90
C GLY A 150 17.61 -12.93 -9.05
N THR A 151 18.70 -12.41 -8.45
CA THR A 151 20.04 -13.00 -8.57
C THR A 151 20.81 -12.89 -7.27
N CYS A 152 21.69 -13.86 -7.02
CA CYS A 152 22.57 -13.87 -5.87
C CYS A 152 23.59 -12.72 -5.98
N ALA A 153 23.72 -11.94 -4.91
CA ALA A 153 24.64 -10.81 -4.84
C ALA A 153 26.12 -11.21 -4.95
N VAL A 154 26.46 -12.46 -4.61
CA VAL A 154 27.84 -12.96 -4.55
C VAL A 154 28.21 -13.71 -5.83
N THR A 155 27.32 -14.58 -6.31
CA THR A 155 27.61 -15.45 -7.46
C THR A 155 27.06 -14.91 -8.78
N GLY A 156 26.07 -14.01 -8.74
CA GLY A 156 25.36 -13.53 -9.93
C GLY A 156 24.37 -14.53 -10.53
N LEU A 157 24.23 -15.72 -9.94
CA LEU A 157 23.31 -16.79 -10.41
C LEU A 157 21.92 -16.63 -9.77
N ASP A 158 20.89 -17.16 -10.43
CA ASP A 158 19.50 -17.19 -9.95
C ASP A 158 19.10 -18.51 -9.28
N GLU A 159 20.08 -19.37 -9.02
CA GLU A 159 19.91 -20.70 -8.43
C GLU A 159 20.09 -20.70 -6.90
N ASP A 160 19.31 -21.56 -6.22
CA ASP A 160 19.32 -21.81 -4.77
C ASP A 160 19.34 -20.53 -3.90
N LEU A 161 18.59 -19.50 -4.33
CA LEU A 161 18.35 -18.29 -3.56
C LEU A 161 17.62 -18.66 -2.26
N ALA A 162 18.30 -18.48 -1.13
CA ALA A 162 17.83 -18.93 0.18
C ALA A 162 17.69 -17.79 1.18
N PHE A 163 18.31 -16.64 0.91
CA PHE A 163 18.30 -15.49 1.80
C PHE A 163 18.16 -14.14 1.08
N VAL A 164 17.84 -13.09 1.84
CA VAL A 164 17.88 -11.68 1.43
C VAL A 164 18.71 -10.88 2.43
N SER A 165 19.66 -10.10 1.94
CA SER A 165 20.47 -9.20 2.77
C SER A 165 19.66 -7.99 3.23
N PRO A 166 19.46 -7.77 4.55
CA PRO A 166 18.75 -6.59 5.05
C PRO A 166 19.53 -5.29 4.78
N LYS A 167 20.84 -5.38 4.53
CA LYS A 167 21.70 -4.22 4.24
C LYS A 167 21.59 -3.75 2.80
N THR A 168 21.44 -4.69 1.86
CA THR A 168 21.52 -4.39 0.41
C THR A 168 20.25 -4.70 -0.35
N GLY A 169 19.26 -5.38 0.25
CA GLY A 169 18.04 -5.80 -0.43
C GLY A 169 18.28 -6.85 -1.53
N ARG A 170 19.45 -7.48 -1.57
CA ARG A 170 19.82 -8.46 -2.60
C ARG A 170 19.63 -9.89 -2.13
N ALA A 171 19.23 -10.78 -3.02
CA ALA A 171 19.20 -12.21 -2.73
C ALA A 171 20.61 -12.78 -2.53
N VAL A 172 20.72 -13.85 -1.75
CA VAL A 172 21.94 -14.59 -1.50
C VAL A 172 21.61 -16.08 -1.56
N SER A 173 22.39 -16.83 -2.33
CA SER A 173 22.24 -18.29 -2.42
C SER A 173 22.71 -18.97 -1.14
N ARG A 174 22.23 -20.19 -0.88
CA ARG A 174 22.56 -20.94 0.34
C ARG A 174 24.06 -21.09 0.54
N ASP A 175 24.76 -21.51 -0.51
CA ASP A 175 26.21 -21.72 -0.49
C ASP A 175 26.99 -20.41 -0.32
N ALA A 176 26.46 -19.31 -0.86
CA ALA A 176 27.12 -18.00 -0.78
C ALA A 176 26.90 -17.28 0.55
N ALA A 177 25.95 -17.73 1.38
CA ALA A 177 25.62 -17.08 2.64
C ALA A 177 26.78 -17.14 3.65
N GLY A 178 27.49 -18.27 3.72
CA GLY A 178 28.63 -18.49 4.61
C GLY A 178 28.38 -17.99 6.04
N ASP A 179 29.35 -17.27 6.60
CA ASP A 179 29.30 -16.69 7.96
C ASP A 179 28.19 -15.64 8.15
N TRP A 180 27.56 -15.17 7.07
CA TRP A 180 26.48 -14.18 7.13
C TRP A 180 25.10 -14.81 7.29
N ALA A 181 24.93 -16.12 7.14
CA ALA A 181 23.64 -16.79 7.11
C ALA A 181 22.72 -16.40 8.29
N GLU A 182 23.26 -16.30 9.50
CA GLU A 182 22.48 -15.92 10.71
C GLU A 182 22.01 -14.46 10.72
N LYS A 183 22.60 -13.59 9.88
CA LYS A 183 22.27 -12.17 9.76
C LYS A 183 21.39 -11.86 8.55
N LEU A 184 21.14 -12.85 7.70
CA LEU A 184 20.31 -12.67 6.51
C LEU A 184 18.86 -13.04 6.82
N LEU A 185 17.94 -12.40 6.10
CA LEU A 185 16.52 -12.74 6.17
C LEU A 185 16.25 -13.98 5.30
N PRO A 186 15.29 -14.85 5.67
CA PRO A 186 14.85 -15.93 4.79
C PRO A 186 14.38 -15.39 3.44
N TYR A 187 14.71 -16.09 2.36
CA TYR A 187 14.17 -15.75 1.05
C TYR A 187 12.66 -15.99 1.05
N PRO A 188 11.85 -15.04 0.56
CA PRO A 188 10.41 -15.21 0.49
C PRO A 188 10.07 -16.39 -0.40
N ASP A 189 9.08 -17.20 -0.02
CA ASP A 189 8.62 -18.28 -0.89
C ASP A 189 7.90 -17.68 -2.11
N LEU A 190 8.65 -17.61 -3.21
CA LEU A 190 8.17 -17.09 -4.48
C LEU A 190 7.57 -18.16 -5.39
N THR A 191 7.41 -19.41 -4.92
CA THR A 191 6.98 -20.54 -5.77
C THR A 191 5.57 -20.38 -6.35
N SER A 192 4.69 -19.62 -5.69
CA SER A 192 3.37 -19.26 -6.23
C SER A 192 3.38 -18.00 -7.13
N SER A 193 4.56 -17.42 -7.36
CA SER A 193 4.75 -16.07 -7.92
C SER A 193 5.70 -16.06 -9.13
N VAL A 194 5.31 -16.80 -10.17
CA VAL A 194 6.05 -17.00 -11.44
C VAL A 194 6.50 -15.67 -12.12
N GLY A 195 5.97 -14.51 -11.73
CA GLY A 195 6.38 -13.19 -12.22
C GLY A 195 7.33 -12.36 -11.34
N ILE A 196 7.58 -12.74 -10.08
CA ILE A 196 8.34 -11.91 -9.12
C ILE A 196 9.87 -12.05 -9.31
N ARG A 197 10.33 -13.16 -9.88
CA ARG A 197 11.77 -13.50 -10.03
C ARG A 197 12.58 -12.50 -10.86
N ASN A 198 11.97 -11.75 -11.77
CA ASN A 198 12.72 -10.80 -12.61
C ASN A 198 13.08 -9.48 -11.91
N GLY A 199 12.74 -9.34 -10.63
CA GLY A 199 12.96 -8.12 -9.87
C GLY A 199 12.09 -6.98 -10.42
N LEU A 200 11.80 -6.01 -9.58
CA LEU A 200 11.31 -4.72 -10.03
C LEU A 200 12.46 -4.00 -10.72
N LYS A 201 12.95 -4.50 -11.86
CA LYS A 201 13.86 -3.76 -12.73
C LYS A 201 13.11 -2.51 -13.17
N THR A 202 13.31 -1.45 -12.41
CA THR A 202 12.98 -0.07 -12.77
C THR A 202 13.86 0.27 -13.97
N THR A 203 13.34 0.02 -15.17
CA THR A 203 13.60 0.91 -16.30
C THR A 203 12.89 2.23 -16.05
#